data_AF-A0A087SF08-F1
#
_entry.id   AF-A0A087SF08-F1
#
_cell.length_a   1.000
_cell.length_b   1.000
_cell.length_c   1.000
_cell.angle_alpha   90.00
_cell.angle_beta   90.00
_cell.angle_gamma   90.00
#
_symmetry.space_group_name_H-M   'P 1'
#
loop_
_entity.id
_entity.type
_entity.pdbx_description
1 polymer ?
#
loop_
_entity_poly.entity_id
_entity_poly.type
_entity_poly.pdbx_seq_one_letter_code
_entity_poly.pdbx_strand_id
1 'polypeptide(L)'
;MTEFWVSQANHWCEYCKVWLKDTAQSRAVHEKGIKHQENVAKRLSAMRRKAVDEKAAAVQTAKTMKAIEEEAAAQFARDRAEAAAHRAASLGEWVLNHETGQHYNAQHRWYYDSGSKMYYGGDPPDWTASPATLPHAARFEVIENMPTS
;
A
#
# COMPACT_ATOMS: atom_id res chain seq x y z
N MET A 1 -12.29 -71.57 22.46
CA MET A 1 -13.01 -70.28 22.42
C MET A 1 -12.06 -69.26 23.03
N THR A 2 -11.37 -68.47 22.21
CA THR A 2 -10.37 -67.48 22.67
C THR A 2 -11.08 -66.15 22.88
N GLU A 3 -11.29 -65.77 24.12
CA GLU A 3 -11.80 -64.45 24.47
C GLU A 3 -10.75 -63.40 24.09
N PHE A 4 -11.11 -62.47 23.21
CA PHE A 4 -10.26 -61.34 22.87
C PHE A 4 -10.27 -60.34 24.03
N TRP A 5 -9.12 -60.10 24.65
CA TRP A 5 -8.99 -58.99 25.59
C TRP A 5 -9.05 -57.67 24.82
N VAL A 6 -10.06 -56.86 25.15
CA VAL A 6 -10.20 -55.50 24.63
C VAL A 6 -9.79 -54.53 25.73
N SER A 7 -8.82 -53.66 25.46
CA SER A 7 -8.40 -52.62 26.39
C SER A 7 -9.52 -51.58 26.57
N GLN A 8 -9.71 -51.11 27.80
CA GLN A 8 -10.64 -50.01 28.05
C GLN A 8 -10.10 -48.71 27.45
N ALA A 9 -10.97 -47.95 26.80
CA ALA A 9 -10.63 -46.63 26.27
C ALA A 9 -10.28 -45.66 27.41
N ASN A 10 -9.43 -44.68 27.10
CA ASN A 10 -9.11 -43.57 28.01
C ASN A 10 -9.73 -42.28 27.48
N HIS A 11 -10.21 -41.42 28.38
CA HIS A 11 -10.77 -40.11 28.09
C HIS A 11 -9.79 -38.99 28.43
N TRP A 12 -9.60 -38.04 27.52
CA TRP A 12 -8.75 -36.87 27.75
C TRP A 12 -9.57 -35.67 28.22
N CYS A 13 -9.19 -35.07 29.35
CA CYS A 13 -9.76 -33.80 29.78
C CYS A 13 -8.93 -32.62 29.28
N GLU A 14 -9.53 -31.74 28.48
CA GLU A 14 -8.85 -30.56 27.90
C GLU A 14 -8.46 -29.50 28.94
N TYR A 15 -9.26 -29.33 30.00
CA TYR A 15 -9.01 -28.32 31.04
C TYR A 15 -7.90 -28.75 32.00
N CYS A 16 -7.91 -30.02 32.42
CA CYS A 16 -6.94 -30.57 33.35
C CYS A 16 -5.69 -31.14 32.68
N LYS A 17 -5.74 -31.41 31.38
CA LYS A 17 -4.68 -32.04 30.58
C LYS A 17 -4.22 -33.38 31.17
N VAL A 18 -5.18 -34.23 31.54
CA VAL A 18 -4.94 -35.55 32.14
C VAL A 18 -5.82 -36.60 31.45
N TRP A 19 -5.28 -37.81 31.31
CA TRP A 19 -6.01 -39.00 30.85
C TRP A 19 -6.75 -39.65 32.01
N LEU A 20 -8.03 -39.96 31.80
CA LEU A 20 -8.93 -40.63 32.72
C LEU A 20 -9.39 -41.96 32.13
N LYS A 21 -9.86 -42.87 32.97
CA LYS A 21 -10.57 -44.05 32.49
C LYS A 21 -11.87 -43.62 31.83
N ASP A 22 -12.21 -44.23 30.69
CA ASP A 22 -13.44 -43.93 29.98
C ASP A 22 -14.65 -44.65 30.60
N THR A 23 -14.99 -44.28 31.83
CA THR A 23 -16.23 -44.70 32.48
C THR A 23 -17.05 -43.48 32.86
N ALA A 24 -18.38 -43.56 32.72
CA ALA A 24 -19.28 -42.45 33.02
C ALA A 24 -19.10 -41.90 34.44
N GLN A 25 -18.86 -42.79 35.41
CA GLN A 25 -18.59 -42.41 36.80
C GLN A 25 -17.25 -41.68 36.98
N SER A 26 -16.17 -42.17 36.34
CA SER A 26 -14.85 -41.53 36.40
C SER A 26 -14.88 -40.12 35.82
N ARG A 27 -15.56 -39.94 34.68
CA ARG A 27 -15.75 -38.62 34.06
C ARG A 27 -16.55 -37.68 34.97
N ALA A 28 -17.68 -38.14 35.51
CA ALA A 28 -18.54 -37.31 36.36
C ALA A 28 -17.87 -36.87 37.68
N VAL A 29 -17.09 -37.76 38.32
CA VAL A 29 -16.33 -37.41 39.53
C VAL A 29 -15.23 -36.40 39.22
N HIS A 30 -14.56 -36.55 38.07
CA HIS A 30 -13.53 -35.62 37.64
C HIS A 30 -14.08 -34.22 37.34
N GLU A 31 -15.18 -34.13 36.59
CA GLU A 31 -15.83 -32.86 36.22
C GLU A 31 -16.35 -32.11 37.46
N LYS A 32 -16.82 -32.83 38.47
CA LYS A 32 -17.25 -32.28 39.76
C LYS A 32 -16.07 -31.96 40.70
N GLY A 33 -14.86 -32.34 40.35
CA GLY A 33 -13.66 -32.10 41.15
C GLY A 33 -13.28 -30.62 41.17
N ILE A 34 -12.84 -30.13 42.34
CA ILE A 34 -12.48 -28.71 42.57
C ILE A 34 -11.45 -28.23 41.55
N LYS A 35 -10.40 -29.03 41.30
CA LYS A 35 -9.35 -28.69 40.33
C LYS A 35 -9.89 -28.49 38.91
N HIS A 36 -10.86 -29.32 38.50
CA HIS A 36 -11.48 -29.19 37.18
C HIS A 36 -12.27 -27.89 37.09
N GLN A 37 -13.13 -27.62 38.07
CA GLN A 37 -13.94 -26.40 38.13
C GLN A 37 -13.09 -25.12 38.15
N GLU A 38 -12.01 -25.10 38.92
CA GLU A 38 -11.06 -23.97 38.94
C GLU A 38 -10.38 -23.75 37.59
N ASN A 39 -9.96 -24.82 36.90
CA ASN A 39 -9.33 -24.73 35.59
C ASN A 39 -10.31 -24.22 34.53
N VAL A 40 -11.57 -24.65 34.59
CA VAL A 40 -12.65 -24.14 33.73
C VAL A 40 -12.86 -22.65 33.99
N ALA A 41 -13.00 -22.23 35.26
CA ALA A 41 -13.20 -20.83 35.63
C ALA A 41 -12.01 -19.94 35.22
N LYS A 42 -10.77 -20.42 35.38
CA LYS A 42 -9.56 -19.75 34.91
C LYS A 42 -9.56 -19.60 33.39
N ARG A 43 -9.93 -20.64 32.64
CA ARG A 43 -9.98 -20.60 31.17
C ARG A 43 -11.06 -19.64 30.66
N LEU A 44 -12.23 -19.63 31.28
CA LEU A 44 -13.30 -18.67 30.96
C LEU A 44 -12.85 -17.22 31.22
N SER A 45 -12.20 -16.98 32.36
CA SER A 45 -11.68 -15.65 32.70
C SER A 45 -10.58 -15.19 31.75
N ALA A 46 -9.66 -16.09 31.39
CA ALA A 46 -8.61 -15.82 30.40
C ALA A 46 -9.19 -15.51 29.02
N MET A 47 -10.21 -16.25 28.58
CA MET A 47 -10.89 -16.00 27.30
C MET A 47 -11.55 -14.61 27.28
N ARG A 48 -12.22 -14.21 28.37
CA ARG A 48 -12.81 -12.86 28.49
C ARG A 48 -11.77 -11.75 28.42
N ARG A 49 -10.65 -11.91 29.15
CA ARG A 49 -9.53 -10.95 29.11
C ARG A 49 -8.95 -10.83 27.70
N LYS A 50 -8.66 -11.97 27.05
CA LYS A 50 -8.17 -12.01 25.67
C LYS A 50 -9.09 -11.28 24.71
N ALA A 51 -10.41 -11.46 24.81
CA ALA A 51 -11.36 -10.76 23.96
C ALA A 51 -11.34 -9.23 24.16
N VAL A 52 -11.17 -8.76 25.40
CA VAL A 52 -11.04 -7.33 25.70
C VAL A 52 -9.72 -6.77 25.15
N ASP A 53 -8.62 -7.49 25.37
CA ASP A 53 -7.29 -7.09 24.91
C ASP A 53 -7.23 -7.06 23.37
N GLU A 54 -7.81 -8.05 22.69
CA GLU A 54 -7.92 -8.11 21.23
C GLU A 54 -8.75 -6.95 20.67
N LYS A 55 -9.85 -6.59 21.34
CA LYS A 55 -10.65 -5.42 20.93
C LYS A 55 -9.85 -4.12 21.10
N ALA A 56 -9.12 -3.96 22.22
CA ALA A 56 -8.30 -2.79 22.46
C ALA A 56 -7.15 -2.70 21.43
N ALA A 57 -6.49 -3.81 21.14
CA ALA A 57 -5.45 -3.90 20.12
C ALA A 57 -6.00 -3.55 18.73
N ALA A 58 -7.16 -4.09 18.34
CA ALA A 58 -7.79 -3.78 17.06
C ALA A 58 -8.11 -2.28 16.89
N VAL A 59 -8.63 -1.63 17.95
CA VAL A 59 -8.87 -0.18 17.95
C VAL A 59 -7.57 0.60 17.77
N GLN A 60 -6.51 0.21 18.49
CA GLN A 60 -5.21 0.87 18.37
C GLN A 60 -4.61 0.68 16.97
N THR A 61 -4.67 -0.54 16.41
CA THR A 61 -4.21 -0.83 15.05
C THR A 61 -4.97 -0.01 14.01
N ALA A 62 -6.30 0.07 14.12
CA ALA A 62 -7.11 0.89 13.21
C ALA A 62 -6.71 2.37 13.28
N LYS A 63 -6.47 2.89 14.48
CA LYS A 63 -6.00 4.27 14.67
C LYS A 63 -4.62 4.51 14.05
N THR A 64 -3.68 3.59 14.24
CA THR A 64 -2.34 3.71 13.64
C THR A 64 -2.39 3.61 12.12
N MET A 65 -3.23 2.72 11.57
CA MET A 65 -3.38 2.57 10.12
C MET A 65 -3.96 3.85 9.50
N LYS A 66 -4.99 4.45 10.12
CA LYS A 66 -5.55 5.72 9.66
C LYS A 66 -4.51 6.83 9.62
N ALA A 67 -3.67 6.95 10.66
CA ALA A 67 -2.61 7.95 10.69
C ALA A 67 -1.55 7.72 9.60
N ILE A 68 -1.19 6.47 9.33
CA ILE A 68 -0.27 6.10 8.24
C ILE A 68 -0.89 6.46 6.87
N GLU A 69 -2.17 6.16 6.66
CA GLU A 69 -2.88 6.47 5.42
C GLU A 69 -2.96 7.99 5.17
N GLU A 70 -3.24 8.77 6.21
CA GLU A 70 -3.28 10.24 6.14
C GLU A 70 -1.91 10.82 5.74
N GLU A 71 -0.84 10.37 6.40
CA GLU A 71 0.52 10.82 6.08
C GLU A 71 0.95 10.38 4.68
N ALA A 72 0.65 9.13 4.30
CA ALA A 72 0.96 8.62 2.96
C ALA A 72 0.22 9.40 1.87
N ALA A 73 -1.04 9.76 2.08
CA ALA A 73 -1.79 10.59 1.14
C ALA A 73 -1.22 12.01 1.03
N ALA A 74 -0.80 12.60 2.15
CA ALA A 74 -0.14 13.91 2.16
C ALA A 74 1.20 13.88 1.42
N GLN A 75 2.03 12.87 1.67
CA GLN A 75 3.31 12.70 0.99
C GLN A 75 3.11 12.45 -0.51
N PHE A 76 2.17 11.59 -0.89
CA PHE A 76 1.85 11.33 -2.30
C PHE A 76 1.43 12.61 -3.04
N ALA A 77 0.63 13.47 -2.41
CA ALA A 77 0.25 14.75 -2.99
C ALA A 77 1.47 15.68 -3.22
N ARG A 78 2.42 15.70 -2.27
CA ARG A 78 3.68 16.44 -2.39
C ARG A 78 4.55 15.89 -3.51
N ASP A 79 4.81 14.59 -3.51
CA ASP A 79 5.63 13.92 -4.54
C ASP A 79 5.06 14.15 -5.94
N ARG A 80 3.72 14.10 -6.08
CA ARG A 80 3.06 14.39 -7.35
C ARG A 80 3.24 15.84 -7.78
N ALA A 81 3.14 16.80 -6.85
CA ALA A 81 3.35 18.21 -7.15
C ALA A 81 4.81 18.49 -7.51
N GLU A 82 5.76 17.90 -6.79
CA GLU A 82 7.19 18.00 -7.08
C GLU A 82 7.55 17.35 -8.41
N ALA A 83 7.00 16.18 -8.72
CA ALA A 83 7.18 15.52 -10.01
C ALA A 83 6.59 16.36 -11.16
N ALA A 84 5.44 16.98 -10.96
CA ALA A 84 4.84 17.89 -11.93
C ALA A 84 5.71 19.14 -12.13
N ALA A 85 6.22 19.74 -11.06
CA ALA A 85 7.11 20.90 -11.11
C ALA A 85 8.45 20.57 -11.80
N HIS A 86 9.06 19.44 -11.44
CA HIS A 86 10.28 18.94 -12.09
C HIS A 86 10.03 18.66 -13.57
N ARG A 87 8.89 18.04 -13.91
CA ARG A 87 8.51 17.83 -15.30
C ARG A 87 8.37 19.17 -16.03
N ALA A 88 7.62 20.13 -15.50
CA ALA A 88 7.46 21.45 -16.10
C ALA A 88 8.82 22.14 -16.30
N ALA A 89 9.70 22.13 -15.30
CA ALA A 89 11.05 22.66 -15.39
C ALA A 89 11.89 21.97 -16.48
N SER A 90 11.76 20.64 -16.64
CA SER A 90 12.49 19.89 -17.67
C SER A 90 12.00 20.17 -19.09
N LEU A 91 10.69 20.43 -19.26
CA LEU A 91 10.09 20.74 -20.56
C LEU A 91 10.39 22.20 -20.98
N GLY A 92 10.47 23.10 -20.01
CA GLY A 92 10.57 24.54 -20.26
C GLY A 92 9.25 25.11 -20.79
N GLU A 93 9.24 26.42 -20.96
CA GLU A 93 8.08 27.17 -21.48
C GLU A 93 8.34 27.64 -22.90
N TRP A 94 7.34 27.51 -23.77
CA TRP A 94 7.35 28.08 -25.11
C TRP A 94 6.65 29.43 -25.10
N VAL A 95 7.41 30.50 -25.22
CA VAL A 95 6.89 31.87 -25.23
C VAL A 95 6.75 32.34 -26.68
N LEU A 96 5.55 32.77 -27.08
CA LEU A 96 5.30 33.33 -28.41
C LEU A 96 5.90 34.73 -28.52
N ASN A 97 6.75 34.94 -29.53
CA ASN A 97 7.12 36.27 -29.97
C ASN A 97 6.11 36.75 -31.03
N HIS A 98 5.32 37.77 -30.69
CA HIS A 98 4.31 38.35 -31.58
C HIS A 98 4.90 39.12 -32.78
N GLU A 99 6.16 39.55 -32.71
CA GLU A 99 6.81 40.30 -33.79
C GLU A 99 7.28 39.38 -34.92
N THR A 100 7.73 38.17 -34.58
CA THR A 100 8.25 37.19 -35.56
C THR A 100 7.32 36.00 -35.79
N GLY A 101 6.27 35.82 -34.97
CA GLY A 101 5.36 34.66 -35.02
C GLY A 101 5.99 33.35 -34.56
N GLN A 102 7.18 33.42 -33.95
CA GLN A 102 7.97 32.27 -33.53
C GLN A 102 7.82 32.03 -32.02
N HIS A 103 7.75 30.77 -31.61
CA HIS A 103 7.79 30.37 -30.21
C HIS A 103 9.24 30.11 -29.81
N TYR A 104 9.64 30.55 -28.63
CA TYR A 104 10.98 30.31 -28.10
C TYR A 104 10.94 29.55 -26.78
N ASN A 105 11.75 28.50 -26.67
CA ASN A 105 11.97 27.77 -25.43
C ASN A 105 13.36 28.08 -24.87
N ALA A 106 13.39 28.81 -23.75
CA ALA A 106 14.64 29.26 -23.13
C ALA A 106 15.46 28.11 -22.52
N GLN A 107 14.80 27.06 -22.01
CA GLN A 107 15.46 25.91 -21.38
C GLN A 107 16.30 25.14 -22.39
N HIS A 108 15.74 24.91 -23.59
CA HIS A 108 16.41 24.14 -24.63
C HIS A 108 17.08 25.02 -25.70
N ARG A 109 16.86 26.34 -25.66
CA ARG A 109 17.38 27.34 -26.62
C ARG A 109 16.99 27.02 -28.06
N TRP A 110 15.73 26.63 -28.26
CA TRP A 110 15.16 26.35 -29.57
C TRP A 110 14.03 27.32 -29.90
N TYR A 111 13.94 27.70 -31.17
CA TYR A 111 12.80 28.38 -31.75
C TYR A 111 11.93 27.40 -32.52
N TYR A 112 10.62 27.63 -32.53
CA TYR A 112 9.65 26.89 -33.34
C TYR A 112 8.81 27.88 -34.13
N ASP A 113 8.81 27.71 -35.45
CA ASP A 113 8.03 28.54 -36.35
C ASP A 113 6.71 27.83 -36.70
N SER A 114 5.58 28.47 -36.36
CA SER A 114 4.24 27.89 -36.55
C SER A 114 3.81 27.80 -38.02
N GLY A 115 4.35 28.68 -38.88
CA GLY A 115 4.04 28.70 -40.31
C GLY A 115 4.73 27.58 -41.10
N SER A 116 6.02 27.37 -40.84
CA SER A 116 6.83 26.35 -41.50
C SER A 116 6.83 24.99 -40.78
N LYS A 117 6.42 24.94 -39.51
CA LYS A 117 6.50 23.76 -38.63
C LYS A 117 7.92 23.23 -38.47
N MET A 118 8.90 24.14 -38.48
CA MET A 118 10.31 23.82 -38.37
C MET A 118 10.89 24.41 -37.08
N TYR A 119 11.91 23.72 -36.55
CA TYR A 119 12.70 24.20 -35.43
C TYR A 119 13.94 24.92 -35.95
N TYR A 120 14.32 25.99 -35.27
CA TYR A 120 15.57 26.70 -35.52
C TYR A 120 16.41 26.75 -34.25
N GLY A 121 17.66 26.31 -34.34
CA GLY A 121 18.57 26.20 -33.21
C GLY A 121 19.65 25.15 -33.43
N GLY A 122 20.29 24.72 -32.34
CA GLY A 122 21.45 23.83 -32.40
C GLY A 122 22.78 24.59 -32.42
N ASP A 123 23.86 23.81 -32.39
CA ASP A 123 25.24 24.31 -32.51
C ASP A 123 25.96 23.44 -33.55
N PRO A 124 26.17 23.93 -34.80
CA PRO A 124 25.77 25.23 -35.35
C PRO A 124 24.24 25.40 -35.52
N PRO A 125 23.72 26.64 -35.56
CA PRO A 125 22.29 26.89 -35.72
C PRO A 125 21.82 26.57 -37.15
N ASP A 126 20.79 25.72 -37.27
CA ASP A 126 20.20 25.33 -38.56
C ASP A 126 18.68 25.09 -38.43
N TRP A 127 17.98 25.03 -39.58
CA TRP A 127 16.55 24.71 -39.63
C TRP A 127 16.33 23.21 -39.75
N THR A 128 15.59 22.62 -38.81
CA THR A 128 15.33 21.17 -38.80
C THR A 128 13.91 20.83 -38.37
N ALA A 129 13.35 19.78 -38.99
CA ALA A 129 12.08 19.18 -38.55
C ALA A 129 12.25 18.27 -37.33
N SER A 130 13.47 17.77 -37.09
CA SER A 130 13.76 16.86 -35.98
C SER A 130 14.98 17.34 -35.20
N PRO A 131 14.77 18.21 -34.20
CA PRO A 131 15.86 18.69 -33.35
C PRO A 131 16.40 17.51 -32.51
N ALA A 132 17.71 17.28 -32.60
CA ALA A 132 18.38 16.14 -31.97
C ALA A 132 18.58 16.32 -30.45
N THR A 133 18.78 17.56 -29.99
CA THR A 133 19.03 17.89 -28.58
C THR A 133 17.76 18.23 -27.81
N LEU A 134 16.66 18.53 -28.50
CA LEU A 134 15.35 18.81 -27.89
C LEU A 134 14.62 17.48 -27.62
N PRO A 135 14.34 17.13 -26.36
CA PRO A 135 13.58 15.94 -26.03
C PRO A 135 12.21 15.95 -26.71
N HIS A 136 11.73 14.80 -27.17
CA HIS A 136 10.43 14.69 -27.83
C HIS A 136 9.29 15.29 -26.99
N ALA A 137 9.29 15.04 -25.66
CA ALA A 137 8.29 15.58 -24.76
C ALA A 137 8.29 17.12 -24.65
N ALA A 138 9.43 17.78 -24.95
CA ALA A 138 9.60 19.22 -24.88
C ALA A 138 9.33 19.92 -26.23
N ARG A 139 9.01 19.16 -27.28
CA ARG A 139 8.66 19.70 -28.60
C ARG A 139 7.34 20.45 -28.52
N PHE A 140 7.28 21.62 -29.16
CA PHE A 140 6.12 22.50 -29.17
C PHE A 140 4.80 21.75 -29.46
N GLU A 141 4.78 20.95 -30.53
CA GLU A 141 3.60 20.18 -30.96
C GLU A 141 3.13 19.16 -29.90
N VAL A 142 4.06 18.59 -29.14
CA VAL A 142 3.73 17.60 -28.10
C VAL A 142 3.17 18.28 -26.85
N ILE A 143 3.67 19.47 -26.53
CA ILE A 143 3.18 20.29 -25.42
C ILE A 143 1.79 20.87 -25.74
N GLU A 144 1.58 21.39 -26.95
CA GLU A 144 0.30 21.95 -27.39
C GLU A 144 -0.82 20.90 -27.39
N ASN A 145 -0.51 19.67 -27.77
CA ASN A 145 -1.46 18.55 -27.79
C ASN A 145 -1.56 17.80 -26.44
N MET A 146 -0.88 18.27 -25.38
CA MET A 146 -0.93 17.59 -24.09
C MET A 146 -2.27 17.89 -23.40
N PRO A 147 -3.00 16.87 -22.91
CA PRO A 147 -4.28 17.10 -22.27
C PRO A 147 -4.09 18.00 -21.04
N THR A 148 -4.77 19.14 -21.03
CA THR A 148 -4.91 19.97 -19.83
C THR A 148 -5.73 19.18 -18.82
N SER A 149 -5.04 18.50 -17.91
CA SER A 149 -5.65 17.66 -16.88
C SER A 149 -6.21 18.46 -15.71
#